data_AF-A0A0Q5JPZ4-F1
#
_entry.id   AF-A0A0Q5JPZ4-F1
#
_cell.length_a   1.000
_cell.length_b   1.000
_cell.length_c   1.000
_cell.angle_alpha   90.00
_cell.angle_beta   90.00
_cell.angle_gamma   90.00
#
_symmetry.space_group_name_H-M   'P 1'
#
loop_
_entity.id
_entity.type
_entity.pdbx_description
1 polymer ?
#
loop_
_entity_poly.entity_id
_entity_poly.type
_entity_poly.pdbx_seq_one_letter_code
_entity_poly.pdbx_strand_id
1 'polypeptide(L)'
;MSSSATSLLVEPFDAYLRRRARSAVAFTAGEAVTAAIALLRGCRGATGRFAGTRWWLRADGCPVAEEEEGGPDAIAATAETLERIATITDDDATRDMLTRARESVLTLPPREWDAVERRLFQHACPIPLVLGPLTPVAEAPPAPARQVTKGAPSRMLELVDADLADAVHEVLRDVRARWRSSPAVRFGALCTAGAVIVVTALLAWPTHDGSAASAPEPSVARAAGGSPSANAPSALAPSTGEQPVSVAPTVTPPSLPPDEAVSEPEQQRQASPSSPGEFVGTARDLFAEIDRCDGDAACVASYEEDSGFPREPLIAGADDADIHLVDDFGGVVVVRLSVDSTTQYVTLVRQEDRWLVRAVRAVADQPS
;
A
#
# COMPACT_ATOMS: atom_id res chain seq x y z
N MET A 1 -32.01 3.59 9.78
CA MET A 1 -31.23 2.39 10.13
C MET A 1 -30.19 2.24 9.04
N SER A 2 -28.95 2.62 9.31
CA SER A 2 -27.89 2.54 8.31
C SER A 2 -27.52 1.07 8.15
N SER A 3 -27.79 0.49 6.98
CA SER A 3 -27.28 -0.83 6.63
C SER A 3 -25.77 -0.82 6.86
N SER A 4 -25.30 -1.66 7.78
CA SER A 4 -23.89 -1.98 7.91
C SER A 4 -23.47 -2.64 6.61
N ALA A 5 -22.95 -1.86 5.66
CA ALA A 5 -22.35 -2.40 4.46
C ALA A 5 -21.29 -3.41 4.90
N THR A 6 -21.54 -4.68 4.61
CA THR A 6 -20.61 -5.77 4.88
C THR A 6 -19.30 -5.37 4.24
N SER A 7 -18.26 -5.21 5.07
CA SER A 7 -16.93 -4.79 4.66
C SER A 7 -16.32 -5.87 3.78
N LEU A 8 -16.58 -5.83 2.48
CA LEU A 8 -16.03 -6.80 1.54
C LEU A 8 -14.52 -6.61 1.45
N LEU A 9 -13.80 -7.63 1.91
CA LEU A 9 -12.37 -7.78 1.71
C LEU A 9 -12.14 -8.16 0.25
N VAL A 10 -11.34 -7.37 -0.46
CA VAL A 10 -11.09 -7.54 -1.89
C VAL A 10 -9.88 -8.44 -2.11
N GLU A 11 -8.75 -8.10 -1.50
CA GLU A 11 -7.50 -8.85 -1.67
C GLU A 11 -6.52 -8.63 -0.51
N PRO A 12 -5.52 -9.52 -0.33
CA PRO A 12 -4.42 -9.25 0.58
C PRO A 12 -3.66 -7.99 0.18
N PHE A 13 -3.39 -7.12 1.15
CA PHE A 13 -2.75 -5.82 0.86
C PHE A 13 -1.32 -5.99 0.32
N ASP A 14 -0.63 -7.08 0.68
CA ASP A 14 0.67 -7.44 0.12
C ASP A 14 0.63 -7.77 -1.38
N ALA A 15 -0.48 -8.33 -1.86
CA ALA A 15 -0.71 -8.61 -3.28
C ALA A 15 -0.96 -7.31 -4.04
N TYR A 16 -1.76 -6.41 -3.48
CA TYR A 16 -1.97 -5.06 -3.99
C TYR A 16 -0.65 -4.30 -4.15
N LEU A 17 0.19 -4.25 -3.10
CA LEU A 17 1.47 -3.54 -3.14
C LEU A 17 2.43 -4.13 -4.19
N ARG A 18 2.45 -5.46 -4.35
CA ARG A 18 3.24 -6.12 -5.41
C ARG A 18 2.76 -5.74 -6.81
N ARG A 19 1.44 -5.67 -7.02
CA ARG A 19 0.86 -5.24 -8.29
C ARG A 19 1.20 -3.77 -8.57
N ARG A 20 1.10 -2.91 -7.55
CA ARG A 20 1.43 -1.49 -7.64
C ARG A 20 2.90 -1.26 -7.99
N ALA A 21 3.82 -1.99 -7.36
CA ALA A 21 5.25 -1.91 -7.64
C ALA A 21 5.61 -2.22 -9.11
N ARG A 22 4.79 -3.01 -9.80
CA ARG A 22 4.99 -3.39 -11.20
C ARG A 22 4.25 -2.49 -12.19
N SER A 23 3.43 -1.56 -11.70
CA SER A 23 2.61 -0.70 -12.54
C SER A 23 3.30 0.62 -12.86
N ALA A 24 2.92 1.26 -13.97
CA ALA A 24 3.44 2.60 -14.32
C ALA A 24 2.93 3.70 -13.38
N VAL A 25 1.95 3.38 -12.53
CA VAL A 25 1.29 4.35 -11.65
C VAL A 25 2.06 4.42 -10.34
N ALA A 26 2.81 5.50 -10.16
CA ALA A 26 3.57 5.75 -8.94
C ALA A 26 2.65 5.78 -7.71
N PHE A 27 3.18 5.35 -6.56
CA PHE A 27 2.47 5.46 -5.30
C PHE A 27 2.60 6.89 -4.77
N THR A 28 1.48 7.62 -4.73
CA THR A 28 1.51 9.05 -4.39
C THR A 28 1.65 9.27 -2.87
N ALA A 29 2.12 10.45 -2.48
CA ALA A 29 2.24 10.81 -1.06
C ALA A 29 0.89 10.74 -0.31
N GLY A 30 -0.22 11.13 -0.95
CA GLY A 30 -1.56 11.07 -0.35
C GLY A 30 -2.06 9.64 -0.14
N GLU A 31 -1.80 8.75 -1.10
CA GLU A 31 -2.09 7.30 -0.96
C GLU A 31 -1.26 6.69 0.17
N ALA A 32 0.02 7.07 0.27
CA ALA A 32 0.90 6.64 1.35
C ALA A 32 0.44 7.08 2.73
N VAL A 33 -0.03 8.31 2.87
CA VAL A 33 -0.63 8.78 4.13
C VAL A 33 -1.88 7.98 4.47
N THR A 34 -2.78 7.75 3.52
CA THR A 34 -3.99 6.94 3.73
C THR A 34 -3.64 5.53 4.20
N ALA A 35 -2.74 4.83 3.49
CA ALA A 35 -2.33 3.48 3.85
C ALA A 35 -1.63 3.44 5.21
N ALA A 36 -0.67 4.33 5.46
CA ALA A 36 0.08 4.37 6.71
C ALA A 36 -0.84 4.59 7.92
N ILE A 37 -1.80 5.50 7.82
CA ILE A 37 -2.74 5.79 8.93
C ILE A 37 -3.67 4.60 9.18
N ALA A 38 -4.17 3.96 8.13
CA ALA A 38 -5.00 2.77 8.26
C ALA A 38 -4.22 1.63 8.97
N LEU A 39 -2.97 1.40 8.58
CA LEU A 39 -2.08 0.43 9.21
C LEU A 39 -1.80 0.76 10.68
N LEU A 40 -1.46 2.01 11.00
CA LEU A 40 -1.19 2.44 12.38
C LEU A 40 -2.43 2.25 13.28
N ARG A 41 -3.60 2.69 12.81
CA ARG A 41 -4.85 2.56 13.57
C ARG A 41 -5.27 1.09 13.72
N GLY A 42 -5.17 0.31 12.64
CA GLY A 42 -5.44 -1.12 12.65
C GLY A 42 -4.50 -1.88 13.58
N CYS A 43 -3.22 -1.52 13.61
CA CYS A 43 -2.21 -2.14 14.48
C CYS A 43 -2.58 -1.91 15.95
N ARG A 44 -3.06 -0.70 16.26
CA ARG A 44 -3.50 -0.29 17.60
C ARG A 44 -4.68 -1.16 18.07
N GLY A 45 -5.60 -1.49 17.16
CA GLY A 45 -6.76 -2.35 17.44
C GLY A 45 -6.46 -3.85 17.47
N ALA A 46 -5.47 -4.30 16.70
CA ALA A 46 -5.08 -5.71 16.59
C ALA A 46 -4.09 -6.14 17.69
N THR A 47 -3.26 -5.22 18.19
CA THR A 47 -2.22 -5.53 19.19
C THR A 47 -2.84 -6.08 20.47
N GLY A 48 -2.42 -7.27 20.87
CA GLY A 48 -2.94 -7.99 22.05
C GLY A 48 -4.32 -8.63 21.85
N ARG A 49 -4.98 -8.39 20.70
CA ARG A 49 -6.24 -9.00 20.32
C ARG A 49 -6.04 -10.22 19.42
N PHE A 50 -5.16 -10.11 18.42
CA PHE A 50 -4.92 -11.18 17.45
C PHE A 50 -3.63 -11.93 17.78
N ALA A 51 -3.66 -13.26 17.61
CA ALA A 51 -2.46 -14.09 17.75
C ALA A 51 -1.50 -13.93 16.57
N GLY A 52 -2.04 -13.61 15.39
CA GLY A 52 -1.31 -13.25 14.17
C GLY A 52 -2.19 -12.38 13.29
N THR A 53 -1.58 -11.53 12.46
CA THR A 53 -2.27 -10.49 11.69
C THR A 53 -1.88 -10.54 10.23
N ARG A 54 -2.89 -10.47 9.36
CA ARG A 54 -2.74 -10.19 7.92
C ARG A 54 -3.45 -8.91 7.55
N TRP A 55 -2.81 -8.10 6.71
CA TRP A 55 -3.42 -6.90 6.14
C TRP A 55 -4.20 -7.23 4.88
N TRP A 56 -5.47 -6.85 4.87
CA TRP A 56 -6.38 -6.97 3.73
C TRP A 56 -6.81 -5.60 3.24
N LEU A 57 -7.07 -5.49 1.95
CA LEU A 57 -7.63 -4.30 1.33
C LEU A 57 -9.14 -4.45 1.22
N ARG A 58 -9.88 -3.45 1.69
CA ARG A 58 -11.33 -3.35 1.49
C ARG A 58 -11.67 -2.74 0.13
N ALA A 59 -12.93 -2.88 -0.28
CA ALA A 59 -13.48 -2.27 -1.50
C ALA A 59 -13.41 -0.74 -1.51
N ASP A 60 -13.34 -0.09 -0.34
CA ASP A 60 -13.13 1.35 -0.20
C ASP A 60 -11.64 1.77 -0.26
N GLY A 61 -10.74 0.82 -0.47
CA GLY A 61 -9.30 1.04 -0.55
C GLY A 61 -8.64 1.28 0.80
N CYS A 62 -9.29 0.92 1.91
CA CYS A 62 -8.72 1.00 3.23
C CYS A 62 -8.08 -0.34 3.65
N PRO A 63 -6.78 -0.37 4.00
CA PRO A 63 -6.16 -1.52 4.63
C PRO A 63 -6.76 -1.80 6.02
N VAL A 64 -7.13 -3.06 6.27
CA VAL A 64 -7.65 -3.53 7.57
C VAL A 64 -6.90 -4.76 8.04
N ALA A 65 -6.75 -4.88 9.37
CA ALA A 65 -6.14 -6.04 9.99
C ALA A 65 -7.19 -7.14 10.19
N GLU A 66 -6.87 -8.32 9.70
CA GLU A 66 -7.61 -9.55 9.96
C GLU A 66 -6.74 -10.53 10.72
N GLU A 67 -7.37 -11.37 11.54
CA GLU A 67 -6.66 -12.42 12.27
C GLU A 67 -6.24 -13.54 11.32
N GLU A 68 -4.95 -13.88 11.33
CA GLU A 68 -4.38 -14.98 10.56
C GLU A 68 -3.62 -15.90 11.52
N GLU A 69 -4.11 -17.14 11.67
CA GLU A 69 -3.48 -18.12 12.54
C GLU A 69 -2.05 -18.42 12.03
N GLY A 70 -1.06 -18.27 12.92
CA GLY A 70 0.35 -18.44 12.56
C GLY A 70 0.95 -17.28 11.75
N GLY A 71 0.19 -16.21 11.52
CA GLY A 71 0.68 -14.95 10.96
C GLY A 71 1.64 -14.20 11.89
N PRO A 72 2.37 -13.19 11.37
CA PRO A 72 3.19 -12.32 12.21
C PRO A 72 2.33 -11.54 13.22
N ASP A 73 2.91 -11.11 14.34
CA ASP A 73 2.20 -10.20 15.24
C ASP A 73 1.87 -8.86 14.54
N ALA A 74 0.88 -8.13 15.05
CA ALA A 74 0.39 -6.90 14.43
C ALA A 74 1.49 -5.84 14.24
N ILE A 75 2.44 -5.73 15.17
CA ILE A 75 3.54 -4.76 15.12
C ILE A 75 4.48 -5.12 13.97
N ALA A 76 4.92 -6.38 13.90
CA ALA A 76 5.79 -6.89 12.86
C ALA A 76 5.13 -6.78 11.47
N ALA A 77 3.86 -7.18 11.35
CA ALA A 77 3.09 -7.10 10.11
C ALA A 77 2.98 -5.64 9.61
N THR A 78 2.73 -4.71 10.53
CA THR A 78 2.64 -3.26 10.22
C THR A 78 3.97 -2.71 9.76
N ALA A 79 5.05 -3.00 10.50
CA ALA A 79 6.39 -2.50 10.20
C ALA A 79 6.87 -2.98 8.83
N GLU A 80 6.68 -4.27 8.51
CA GLU A 80 7.02 -4.84 7.20
C GLU A 80 6.20 -4.19 6.07
N THR A 81 4.91 -3.94 6.31
CA THR A 81 4.03 -3.33 5.29
C THR A 81 4.41 -1.86 5.04
N LEU A 82 4.72 -1.09 6.09
CA LEU A 82 5.21 0.29 5.95
C LEU A 82 6.54 0.36 5.19
N GLU A 83 7.45 -0.56 5.46
CA GLU A 83 8.71 -0.70 4.72
C GLU A 83 8.48 -0.95 3.23
N ARG A 84 7.54 -1.86 2.92
CA ARG A 84 7.19 -2.17 1.53
C ARG A 84 6.59 -0.96 0.81
N ILE A 85 5.71 -0.21 1.46
CA ILE A 85 5.17 1.04 0.91
C ILE A 85 6.30 2.04 0.64
N ALA A 86 7.22 2.21 1.59
CA ALA A 86 8.36 3.11 1.45
C ALA A 86 9.24 2.73 0.24
N THR A 87 9.40 1.43 0.00
CA THR A 87 10.21 0.91 -1.12
C THR A 87 9.61 1.20 -2.49
N ILE A 88 8.27 1.22 -2.60
CA ILE A 88 7.55 1.46 -3.88
C ILE A 88 7.19 2.94 -4.10
N THR A 89 7.49 3.80 -3.14
CA THR A 89 7.22 5.24 -3.23
C THR A 89 8.42 5.94 -3.84
N ASP A 90 8.19 6.76 -4.87
CA ASP A 90 9.26 7.46 -5.58
C ASP A 90 9.76 8.70 -4.81
N ASP A 91 8.90 9.34 -4.01
CA ASP A 91 9.23 10.56 -3.27
C ASP A 91 10.07 10.27 -2.00
N ASP A 92 11.29 10.82 -1.96
CA ASP A 92 12.24 10.65 -0.85
C ASP A 92 11.67 11.15 0.49
N ALA A 93 10.97 12.27 0.49
CA ALA A 93 10.40 12.84 1.72
C ALA A 93 9.31 11.94 2.31
N THR A 94 8.46 11.37 1.45
CA THR A 94 7.44 10.37 1.83
C THR A 94 8.10 9.09 2.33
N ARG A 95 9.16 8.61 1.67
CA ARG A 95 9.92 7.42 2.09
C ARG A 95 10.51 7.59 3.49
N ASP A 96 11.11 8.75 3.76
CA ASP A 96 11.64 9.10 5.08
C ASP A 96 10.52 9.13 6.14
N MET A 97 9.35 9.69 5.80
CA MET A 97 8.21 9.75 6.72
C MET A 97 7.68 8.35 7.07
N LEU A 98 7.56 7.46 6.07
CA LEU A 98 7.14 6.07 6.26
C LEU A 98 8.16 5.27 7.06
N THR A 99 9.46 5.52 6.85
CA THR A 99 10.54 4.90 7.62
C THR A 99 10.46 5.28 9.10
N ARG A 100 10.24 6.57 9.41
CA ARG A 100 10.02 7.01 10.79
C ARG A 100 8.74 6.44 11.40
N ALA A 101 7.67 6.31 10.61
CA ALA A 101 6.44 5.68 11.08
C ALA A 101 6.67 4.20 11.43
N ARG A 102 7.40 3.46 10.60
CA ARG A 102 7.84 2.08 10.87
C ARG A 102 8.66 1.98 12.16
N GLU A 103 9.68 2.83 12.32
CA GLU A 103 10.50 2.86 13.53
C GLU A 103 9.65 3.12 14.78
N SER A 104 8.68 4.03 14.69
CA SER A 104 7.78 4.35 15.79
C SER A 104 6.88 3.17 16.19
N VAL A 105 6.45 2.35 15.23
CA VAL A 105 5.67 1.12 15.49
C VAL A 105 6.51 0.09 16.25
N LEU A 106 7.81 0.01 15.97
CA LEU A 106 8.72 -0.95 16.62
C LEU A 106 9.10 -0.58 18.06
N THR A 107 8.85 0.65 18.50
CA THR A 107 9.15 1.09 19.87
C THR A 107 8.04 0.74 20.87
N LEU A 108 8.43 0.17 22.02
CA LEU A 108 7.53 -0.20 23.13
C LEU A 108 7.81 0.67 24.37
N PRO A 109 6.79 1.30 24.99
CA PRO A 109 5.40 1.43 24.54
C PRO A 109 5.23 2.54 23.48
N PRO A 110 4.27 2.38 22.54
CA PRO A 110 4.06 3.32 21.44
C PRO A 110 3.42 4.64 21.89
N ARG A 111 4.20 5.51 22.55
CA ARG A 111 3.73 6.83 23.03
C ARG A 111 3.67 7.88 21.94
N GLU A 112 4.18 7.59 20.76
CA GLU A 112 4.36 8.59 19.69
C GLU A 112 3.42 8.44 18.50
N TRP A 113 2.52 7.45 18.49
CA TRP A 113 1.72 7.22 17.27
C TRP A 113 0.80 8.39 16.92
N ASP A 114 0.25 9.11 17.90
CA ASP A 114 -0.55 10.32 17.63
C ASP A 114 0.32 11.44 17.04
N ALA A 115 1.58 11.54 17.44
CA ALA A 115 2.51 12.50 16.88
C ALA A 115 2.91 12.11 15.46
N VAL A 116 3.14 10.83 15.19
CA VAL A 116 3.39 10.28 13.85
C VAL A 116 2.20 10.52 12.94
N GLU A 117 0.98 10.23 13.40
CA GLU A 117 -0.25 10.43 12.64
C GLU A 117 -0.46 11.90 12.28
N ARG A 118 -0.23 12.83 13.22
CA ARG A 118 -0.24 14.27 12.93
C ARG A 118 0.81 14.67 11.89
N ARG A 119 2.04 14.14 11.97
CA ARG A 119 3.10 14.41 10.99
C ARG A 119 2.75 13.87 9.61
N LEU A 120 2.12 12.70 9.52
CA LEU A 120 1.62 12.14 8.25
C LEU A 120 0.57 13.05 7.62
N PHE A 121 -0.40 13.54 8.39
CA PHE A 121 -1.40 14.49 7.87
C PHE A 121 -0.82 15.87 7.49
N GLN A 122 0.27 16.29 8.14
CA GLN A 122 0.99 17.51 7.76
C GLN A 122 1.82 17.32 6.48
N HIS A 123 2.26 16.09 6.21
CA HIS A 123 3.09 15.76 5.05
C HIS A 123 2.29 15.78 3.74
N ALA A 124 1.12 15.14 3.72
CA ALA A 124 0.25 15.14 2.54
C ALA A 124 -1.22 14.99 2.94
N CYS A 125 -2.10 15.53 2.09
CA CYS A 125 -3.55 15.30 2.21
C CYS A 125 -3.84 13.82 1.87
N PRO A 126 -4.60 13.09 2.71
CA PRO A 126 -4.96 11.70 2.41
C PRO A 126 -5.84 11.62 1.16
N ILE A 127 -5.49 10.71 0.26
CA ILE A 127 -6.23 10.42 -0.97
C ILE A 127 -6.56 8.92 -1.01
N PRO A 128 -7.71 8.49 -1.55
CA PRO A 128 -8.02 7.07 -1.69
C PRO A 128 -6.96 6.30 -2.49
N LEU A 129 -6.74 5.04 -2.13
CA LEU A 129 -5.88 4.15 -2.91
C LEU A 129 -6.52 3.88 -4.27
N VAL A 130 -5.73 3.95 -5.34
CA VAL A 130 -6.19 3.56 -6.67
C VAL A 130 -6.31 2.04 -6.73
N LEU A 131 -7.53 1.54 -6.87
CA LEU A 131 -7.88 0.10 -6.90
C LEU A 131 -8.08 -0.45 -8.31
N GLY A 132 -8.17 0.42 -9.32
CA GLY A 132 -8.40 0.06 -10.72
C GLY A 132 -7.32 -0.86 -11.30
N PRO A 133 -7.46 -1.27 -12.57
CA PRO A 133 -6.49 -2.16 -13.20
C PRO A 133 -5.13 -1.46 -13.25
N LEU A 134 -4.17 -2.06 -12.56
CA LEU A 134 -2.79 -1.59 -12.56
C LEU A 134 -2.06 -2.37 -13.64
N THR A 135 -2.08 -1.84 -14.87
CA THR A 135 -1.43 -2.48 -16.01
C THR A 135 0.06 -2.61 -15.70
N PRO A 136 0.62 -3.83 -15.72
CA PRO A 136 2.04 -4.01 -15.49
C PRO A 136 2.81 -3.28 -16.57
N VAL A 137 3.88 -2.57 -16.18
CA VAL A 137 4.84 -2.07 -17.15
C VAL A 137 5.51 -3.29 -17.75
N ALA A 138 5.33 -3.50 -19.06
CA ALA A 138 6.12 -4.47 -19.78
C ALA A 138 7.59 -4.08 -19.61
N GLU A 139 8.35 -4.89 -18.88
CA GLU A 139 9.79 -4.73 -18.81
C GLU A 139 10.31 -4.87 -20.23
N ALA A 140 10.86 -3.77 -20.76
CA ALA A 140 11.37 -3.76 -22.13
C ALA A 140 12.34 -4.94 -22.27
N PRO A 141 12.20 -5.79 -23.31
CA PRO A 141 13.11 -6.90 -23.51
C PRO A 141 14.54 -6.36 -23.44
N PRO A 142 15.45 -7.01 -22.70
CA PRO A 142 16.82 -6.56 -22.63
C PRO A 142 17.32 -6.39 -24.06
N ALA A 143 17.66 -5.15 -24.43
CA ALA A 143 18.17 -4.87 -25.77
C ALA A 143 19.30 -5.87 -26.03
N PRO A 144 19.32 -6.56 -27.18
CA PRO A 144 20.31 -7.60 -27.45
C PRO A 144 21.68 -6.99 -27.20
N ALA A 145 22.40 -7.55 -26.22
CA ALA A 145 23.68 -7.04 -25.79
C ALA A 145 24.55 -6.84 -27.02
N ARG A 146 24.83 -5.57 -27.35
CA ARG A 146 25.77 -5.22 -28.40
C ARG A 146 27.08 -5.86 -27.99
N GLN A 147 27.50 -6.92 -28.68
CA GLN A 147 28.73 -7.64 -28.37
C GLN A 147 29.90 -6.68 -28.47
N VAL A 148 30.27 -6.09 -27.34
CA VAL A 148 31.54 -5.42 -27.18
C VAL A 148 32.56 -6.55 -27.15
N THR A 149 33.24 -6.77 -28.27
CA THR A 149 34.45 -7.59 -28.32
C THR A 149 35.46 -7.00 -27.33
N LYS A 150 35.49 -7.53 -26.11
CA LYS A 150 36.55 -7.33 -25.14
C LYS A 150 37.26 -8.66 -24.97
N GLY A 151 38.59 -8.59 -25.11
CA GLY A 151 39.50 -9.69 -24.84
C GLY A 151 39.26 -10.31 -23.47
N ALA A 152 39.56 -11.60 -23.39
CA ALA A 152 39.23 -12.53 -22.32
C ALA A 152 39.41 -11.98 -20.90
N PRO A 153 38.36 -12.08 -20.05
CA PRO A 153 38.51 -12.11 -18.60
C PRO A 153 38.34 -13.54 -18.04
N SER A 154 39.01 -13.75 -16.91
CA SER A 154 39.24 -15.01 -16.22
C SER A 154 37.97 -15.67 -15.67
N ARG A 155 37.77 -16.96 -16.01
CA ARG A 155 36.63 -17.84 -15.66
C ARG A 155 36.52 -18.24 -14.16
N MET A 156 37.14 -17.53 -13.24
CA MET A 156 37.16 -17.93 -11.82
C MET A 156 36.16 -17.20 -10.92
N LEU A 157 35.53 -16.11 -11.39
CA LEU A 157 34.56 -15.35 -10.57
C LEU A 157 33.09 -15.74 -10.83
N GLU A 158 32.75 -16.31 -11.99
CA GLU A 158 31.37 -16.73 -12.29
C GLU A 158 30.94 -18.03 -11.62
N LEU A 159 31.88 -18.86 -11.15
CA LEU A 159 31.58 -20.12 -10.46
C LEU A 159 31.41 -19.97 -8.94
N VAL A 160 31.74 -18.81 -8.38
CA VAL A 160 31.70 -18.59 -6.92
C VAL A 160 30.38 -17.99 -6.45
N ASP A 161 29.64 -17.30 -7.33
CA ASP A 161 28.40 -16.60 -6.93
C ASP A 161 27.18 -17.52 -6.78
N ALA A 162 27.07 -18.58 -7.60
CA ALA A 162 25.92 -19.49 -7.55
C ALA A 162 25.95 -20.39 -6.30
N ASP A 163 27.10 -21.01 -6.02
CA ASP A 163 27.24 -21.92 -4.87
C ASP A 163 27.17 -21.16 -3.53
N LEU A 164 27.60 -19.90 -3.49
CA LEU A 164 27.51 -19.07 -2.28
C LEU A 164 26.06 -18.64 -2.00
N ALA A 165 25.28 -18.32 -3.04
CA ALA A 165 23.88 -17.95 -2.88
C ALA A 165 23.03 -19.13 -2.37
N ASP A 166 23.29 -20.33 -2.87
CA ASP A 166 22.59 -21.55 -2.46
C ASP A 166 23.00 -21.98 -1.04
N ALA A 167 24.30 -21.90 -0.69
CA ALA A 167 24.76 -22.18 0.66
C ALA A 167 24.17 -21.21 1.70
N VAL A 168 24.02 -19.93 1.34
CA VAL A 168 23.40 -18.92 2.21
C VAL A 168 21.89 -19.18 2.38
N HIS A 169 21.19 -19.61 1.32
CA HIS A 169 19.76 -19.93 1.40
C HIS A 169 19.48 -21.16 2.27
N GLU A 170 20.33 -22.19 2.18
CA GLU A 170 20.17 -23.41 2.98
C GLU A 170 20.39 -23.12 4.48
N VAL A 171 21.43 -22.33 4.80
CA VAL A 171 21.72 -21.90 6.18
C VAL A 171 20.61 -21.01 6.75
N LEU A 172 20.05 -20.08 5.96
CA LEU A 172 18.94 -19.21 6.39
C LEU A 172 17.66 -20.00 6.65
N ARG A 173 17.38 -21.05 5.88
CA ARG A 173 16.19 -21.89 6.04
C ARG A 173 16.27 -22.73 7.31
N ASP A 174 17.44 -23.29 7.60
CA ASP A 174 17.70 -24.07 8.82
C ASP A 174 17.68 -23.21 10.08
N VAL A 175 18.22 -21.99 10.02
CA VAL A 175 18.14 -21.02 11.11
C VAL A 175 16.68 -20.65 11.36
N ARG A 176 15.90 -20.38 10.30
CA ARG A 176 14.47 -20.02 10.43
C ARG A 176 13.63 -21.17 10.98
N ALA A 177 13.92 -22.42 10.61
CA ALA A 177 13.25 -23.61 11.14
C ALA A 177 13.60 -23.88 12.62
N ARG A 178 14.88 -23.71 13.01
CA ARG A 178 15.31 -23.84 14.42
C ARG A 178 14.79 -22.70 15.31
N TRP A 179 14.59 -21.51 14.77
CA TRP A 179 14.08 -20.37 15.54
C TRP A 179 12.57 -20.46 15.84
N ARG A 180 11.84 -21.23 15.03
CA ARG A 180 10.41 -21.52 15.22
C ARG A 180 10.13 -22.68 16.18
N SER A 181 11.08 -23.58 16.40
CA SER A 181 10.84 -24.85 17.11
C SER A 181 11.24 -24.88 18.60
N SER A 182 11.82 -23.81 19.17
CA SER A 182 12.07 -23.80 20.62
C SER A 182 12.11 -22.38 21.23
N PRO A 183 11.31 -22.09 22.28
CA PRO A 183 11.40 -20.83 23.02
C PRO A 183 12.71 -20.68 23.81
N ALA A 184 13.41 -21.79 24.12
CA ALA A 184 14.67 -21.76 24.88
C ALA A 184 15.88 -21.25 24.05
N VAL A 185 15.83 -21.36 22.72
CA VAL A 185 16.91 -20.91 21.83
C VAL A 185 16.86 -19.39 21.60
N ARG A 186 15.72 -18.74 21.86
CA ARG A 186 15.54 -17.28 21.70
C ARG A 186 16.41 -16.46 22.67
N PHE A 187 16.74 -17.01 23.84
CA PHE A 187 17.63 -16.36 24.81
C PHE A 187 19.13 -16.64 24.58
N GLY A 188 19.49 -17.71 23.87
CA GLY A 188 20.89 -18.07 23.63
C GLY A 188 21.56 -17.35 22.44
N ALA A 189 20.79 -17.02 21.40
CA ALA A 189 21.34 -16.46 20.15
C ALA A 189 21.80 -14.99 20.24
N LEU A 190 21.33 -14.24 21.25
CA LEU A 190 21.75 -12.85 21.49
C LEU A 190 23.20 -12.73 21.98
N CYS A 191 23.76 -13.78 22.60
CA CYS A 191 25.13 -13.74 23.11
C CYS A 191 26.20 -14.06 22.05
N THR A 192 25.88 -14.86 21.04
CA THR A 192 26.86 -15.27 20.01
C THR A 192 26.90 -14.33 18.81
N ALA A 193 25.80 -13.68 18.44
CA ALA A 193 25.78 -12.72 17.33
C ALA A 193 26.59 -11.44 17.64
N GLY A 194 26.63 -11.01 18.91
CA GLY A 194 27.45 -9.88 19.34
C GLY A 194 28.96 -10.11 19.20
N ALA A 195 29.44 -11.34 19.44
CA ALA A 195 30.86 -11.66 19.36
C ALA A 195 31.40 -11.62 17.93
N VAL A 196 30.60 -12.04 16.94
CA VAL A 196 31.02 -12.03 15.53
C VAL A 196 31.06 -10.60 14.98
N ILE A 197 30.11 -9.74 15.35
CA ILE A 197 30.07 -8.33 14.93
C ILE A 197 31.20 -7.52 15.58
N VAL A 198 31.55 -7.78 16.84
CA VAL A 198 32.69 -7.12 17.51
C VAL A 198 34.03 -7.54 16.89
N VAL A 199 34.20 -8.80 16.51
CA VAL A 199 35.44 -9.28 15.87
C VAL A 199 35.60 -8.73 14.45
N THR A 200 34.53 -8.62 13.65
CA THR A 200 34.62 -8.02 12.32
C THR A 200 34.79 -6.50 12.36
N ALA A 201 34.18 -5.82 13.34
CA ALA A 201 34.40 -4.39 13.56
C ALA A 201 35.81 -4.06 14.07
N LEU A 202 36.43 -4.93 14.89
CA LEU A 202 37.82 -4.75 15.33
C LEU A 202 38.84 -5.07 14.24
N LEU A 203 38.54 -5.97 13.30
CA LEU A 203 39.44 -6.29 12.18
C LEU A 203 39.34 -5.30 11.01
N ALA A 204 38.26 -4.52 10.93
CA ALA A 204 38.05 -3.51 9.90
C ALA A 204 38.50 -2.10 10.31
N TRP A 205 38.94 -1.89 11.56
CA TRP A 205 39.46 -0.59 11.99
C TRP A 205 40.93 -0.45 11.59
N PRO A 206 41.30 0.55 10.76
CA PRO A 206 42.68 0.78 10.43
C PRO A 206 43.42 1.24 11.69
N THR A 207 44.44 0.49 12.09
CA THR A 207 45.41 0.93 13.10
C THR A 207 46.18 2.12 12.53
N HIS A 208 45.77 3.33 12.91
CA HIS A 208 46.54 4.54 12.69
C HIS A 208 47.63 4.57 13.77
N ASP A 209 48.82 4.10 13.42
CA ASP A 209 50.00 4.26 14.27
C ASP A 209 50.46 5.73 14.24
N GLY A 210 50.39 6.35 15.42
CA GLY A 210 51.35 7.35 15.87
C GLY A 210 51.07 8.81 15.51
N SER A 211 50.63 9.60 16.49
CA SER A 211 51.45 10.73 16.97
C SER A 211 50.95 11.26 18.31
N ALA A 212 51.90 11.66 19.14
CA ALA A 212 51.79 11.90 20.57
C ALA A 212 51.25 13.28 20.95
N ALA A 213 50.80 13.37 22.22
CA ALA A 213 50.65 14.56 23.08
C ALA A 213 49.55 15.56 22.66
N SER A 214 48.60 15.96 23.52
CA SER A 214 48.80 16.46 24.88
C SER A 214 47.47 16.42 25.67
N ALA A 215 47.59 16.20 26.98
CA ALA A 215 46.54 16.50 27.96
C ALA A 215 46.24 18.01 28.02
N PRO A 216 45.04 18.40 28.48
CA PRO A 216 45.04 19.07 29.77
C PRO A 216 43.89 18.66 30.71
N GLU A 217 44.22 18.79 31.99
CA GLU A 217 43.42 18.60 33.19
C GLU A 217 42.22 19.56 33.36
N PRO A 218 41.32 19.26 34.31
CA PRO A 218 40.03 19.93 34.47
C PRO A 218 40.16 21.26 35.21
N SER A 219 39.42 22.28 34.75
CA SER A 219 39.28 23.55 35.48
C SER A 219 37.92 23.63 36.15
N VAL A 220 37.96 23.64 37.48
CA VAL A 220 36.83 23.85 38.40
C VAL A 220 36.82 25.31 38.81
N ALA A 221 35.71 26.01 38.58
CA ALA A 221 35.19 27.10 39.43
C ALA A 221 33.94 27.72 38.75
N ARG A 222 32.95 28.32 39.39
CA ARG A 222 32.35 28.34 40.73
C ARG A 222 31.30 29.46 40.67
N ALA A 223 30.06 29.11 40.99
CA ALA A 223 28.99 29.88 41.63
C ALA A 223 28.92 31.42 41.50
N ALA A 224 27.75 31.92 41.08
CA ALA A 224 26.85 32.88 41.74
C ALA A 224 25.83 33.33 40.66
N GLY A 225 24.53 33.43 40.82
CA GLY A 225 23.68 33.69 41.98
C GLY A 225 22.61 34.67 41.49
N GLY A 226 21.32 34.45 41.77
CA GLY A 226 20.28 35.48 41.56
C GLY A 226 18.97 34.99 40.95
N SER A 227 18.10 34.46 41.80
CA SER A 227 16.63 34.64 41.74
C SER A 227 16.27 35.42 43.02
N PRO A 228 15.05 35.97 43.26
CA PRO A 228 13.83 36.07 42.43
C PRO A 228 13.14 37.47 42.53
N SER A 229 12.01 37.68 41.82
CA SER A 229 10.80 38.43 42.27
C SER A 229 9.86 38.61 41.06
N ALA A 230 8.70 37.96 40.97
CA ALA A 230 7.45 38.25 41.69
C ALA A 230 6.89 39.66 41.44
N ASN A 231 5.81 39.76 40.65
CA ASN A 231 4.60 40.54 40.95
C ASN A 231 3.54 40.41 39.84
N ALA A 232 2.47 39.69 40.16
CA ALA A 232 1.09 40.00 39.77
C ALA A 232 0.45 40.75 40.98
N PRO A 233 -0.67 41.53 40.90
CA PRO A 233 -1.96 41.03 40.40
C PRO A 233 -2.96 42.06 39.77
N SER A 234 -4.01 41.49 39.16
CA SER A 234 -5.45 41.88 39.10
C SER A 234 -5.95 43.32 38.95
N ALA A 235 -6.91 43.51 38.02
CA ALA A 235 -8.18 44.21 38.27
C ALA A 235 -9.30 43.81 37.29
N LEU A 236 -10.52 43.72 37.81
CA LEU A 236 -11.79 43.30 37.19
C LEU A 236 -12.62 44.46 36.58
N ALA A 237 -13.25 44.19 35.42
CA ALA A 237 -14.67 44.41 35.03
C ALA A 237 -15.20 45.85 34.70
N PRO A 238 -16.50 46.03 34.31
CA PRO A 238 -17.17 45.66 33.03
C PRO A 238 -18.05 46.80 32.42
N SER A 239 -18.64 46.62 31.21
CA SER A 239 -19.91 47.22 30.67
C SER A 239 -20.10 46.75 29.20
N THR A 240 -21.15 46.05 28.74
CA THR A 240 -22.62 46.27 28.66
C THR A 240 -23.07 47.16 27.48
N GLY A 241 -23.94 46.61 26.62
CA GLY A 241 -24.74 47.27 25.56
C GLY A 241 -24.09 47.21 24.16
N GLU A 242 -24.71 46.91 23.02
CA GLU A 242 -26.11 46.76 22.61
C GLU A 242 -26.09 46.15 21.18
N GLN A 243 -26.94 45.16 20.90
CA GLN A 243 -27.40 44.78 19.55
C GLN A 243 -28.66 45.63 19.22
N PRO A 244 -29.31 45.60 18.04
CA PRO A 244 -28.97 45.03 16.71
C PRO A 244 -29.33 45.97 15.52
N VAL A 245 -28.81 45.76 14.30
CA VAL A 245 -29.67 45.89 13.08
C VAL A 245 -29.10 45.13 11.87
N SER A 246 -30.00 44.42 11.22
CA SER A 246 -29.91 43.70 9.95
C SER A 246 -30.15 44.66 8.77
N VAL A 247 -29.32 44.66 7.73
CA VAL A 247 -29.72 44.95 6.33
C VAL A 247 -28.76 44.26 5.35
N ALA A 248 -29.30 43.43 4.47
CA ALA A 248 -28.65 42.97 3.23
C ALA A 248 -28.92 43.95 2.08
N PRO A 249 -28.04 44.05 1.07
CA PRO A 249 -28.49 44.47 -0.26
C PRO A 249 -28.19 43.41 -1.32
N THR A 250 -29.28 42.96 -1.95
CA THR A 250 -29.31 42.39 -3.30
C THR A 250 -28.93 43.47 -4.32
N VAL A 251 -27.93 43.22 -5.18
CA VAL A 251 -27.74 43.98 -6.43
C VAL A 251 -27.41 43.02 -7.58
N THR A 252 -28.24 43.18 -8.61
CA THR A 252 -28.38 42.61 -9.96
C THR A 252 -27.08 42.52 -10.80
N PRO A 253 -26.96 41.56 -11.76
CA PRO A 253 -25.76 41.34 -12.58
C PRO A 253 -25.71 42.22 -13.83
N PRO A 254 -24.52 42.45 -14.44
CA PRO A 254 -24.41 42.96 -15.80
C PRO A 254 -24.03 41.87 -16.81
N SER A 255 -24.66 41.95 -17.99
CA SER A 255 -24.42 41.14 -19.19
C SER A 255 -23.18 41.57 -19.99
N LEU A 256 -22.44 40.56 -20.47
CA LEU A 256 -21.53 40.37 -21.63
C LEU A 256 -21.36 41.48 -22.70
N PRO A 257 -20.20 41.57 -23.41
CA PRO A 257 -19.95 40.75 -24.62
C PRO A 257 -18.44 40.39 -24.88
N PRO A 258 -17.98 40.00 -26.10
CA PRO A 258 -17.38 38.68 -26.39
C PRO A 258 -15.89 38.72 -26.79
N ASP A 259 -15.34 37.53 -27.08
CA ASP A 259 -14.06 37.24 -27.74
C ASP A 259 -12.76 37.57 -26.96
N GLU A 260 -12.12 36.52 -26.45
CA GLU A 260 -10.76 36.20 -26.87
C GLU A 260 -10.49 34.70 -26.67
N ALA A 261 -10.38 34.01 -27.81
CA ALA A 261 -9.95 32.63 -27.91
C ALA A 261 -8.50 32.51 -27.42
N VAL A 262 -8.33 32.17 -26.15
CA VAL A 262 -7.07 31.63 -25.65
C VAL A 262 -7.16 30.12 -25.84
N SER A 263 -6.44 29.63 -26.85
CA SER A 263 -6.18 28.21 -27.07
C SER A 263 -5.60 27.59 -25.81
N GLU A 264 -6.41 26.80 -25.10
CA GLU A 264 -5.93 25.92 -24.05
C GLU A 264 -5.08 24.80 -24.69
N PRO A 265 -3.93 24.44 -24.07
CA PRO A 265 -3.09 23.37 -24.57
C PRO A 265 -3.82 22.04 -24.49
N GLU A 266 -3.63 21.21 -25.53
CA GLU A 266 -4.16 19.86 -25.70
C GLU A 266 -4.17 19.06 -24.39
N GLN A 267 -5.32 19.10 -23.71
CA GLN A 267 -5.66 18.14 -22.68
C GLN A 267 -5.63 16.76 -23.33
N GLN A 268 -4.74 15.92 -22.80
CA GLN A 268 -4.73 14.48 -23.01
C GLN A 268 -6.17 13.97 -23.14
N ARG A 269 -6.44 13.19 -24.19
CA ARG A 269 -7.69 12.44 -24.36
C ARG A 269 -7.90 11.56 -23.12
N GLN A 270 -8.53 12.12 -22.10
CA GLN A 270 -9.25 11.36 -21.10
C GLN A 270 -10.36 10.68 -21.88
N ALA A 271 -10.30 9.35 -21.97
CA ALA A 271 -11.37 8.55 -22.52
C ALA A 271 -12.67 9.05 -21.86
N SER A 272 -13.61 9.51 -22.68
CA SER A 272 -14.92 9.91 -22.18
C SER A 272 -15.51 8.77 -21.36
N PRO A 273 -16.26 9.05 -20.29
CA PRO A 273 -16.89 7.99 -19.50
C PRO A 273 -17.75 7.13 -20.43
N SER A 274 -17.35 5.87 -20.61
CA SER A 274 -18.08 4.88 -21.38
C SER A 274 -19.48 4.74 -20.80
N SER A 275 -20.49 4.72 -21.67
CA SER A 275 -21.88 4.65 -21.22
C SER A 275 -22.17 3.27 -20.61
N PRO A 276 -23.09 3.16 -19.61
CA PRO A 276 -23.40 1.86 -18.99
C PRO A 276 -23.78 0.74 -19.98
N GLY A 277 -24.43 1.11 -21.09
CA GLY A 277 -24.82 0.15 -22.14
C GLY A 277 -23.64 -0.46 -22.92
N GLU A 278 -22.51 0.24 -22.99
CA GLU A 278 -21.28 -0.24 -23.65
C GLU A 278 -20.68 -1.41 -22.88
N PHE A 279 -20.64 -1.31 -21.55
CA PHE A 279 -20.12 -2.37 -20.67
C PHE A 279 -21.02 -3.60 -20.67
N VAL A 280 -22.34 -3.42 -20.71
CA VAL A 280 -23.30 -4.53 -20.80
C VAL A 280 -23.14 -5.28 -22.14
N GLY A 281 -22.97 -4.55 -23.25
CA GLY A 281 -22.68 -5.17 -24.55
C GLY A 281 -21.35 -5.93 -24.54
N THR A 282 -20.31 -5.30 -24.00
CA THR A 282 -18.97 -5.91 -23.90
C THR A 282 -18.97 -7.18 -23.05
N ALA A 283 -19.68 -7.18 -21.91
CA ALA A 283 -19.82 -8.35 -21.05
C ALA A 283 -20.55 -9.48 -21.78
N ARG A 284 -21.64 -9.16 -22.49
CA ARG A 284 -22.40 -10.14 -23.29
C ARG A 284 -21.53 -10.79 -24.37
N ASP A 285 -20.79 -9.98 -25.13
CA ASP A 285 -19.91 -10.48 -26.19
C ASP A 285 -18.82 -11.40 -25.62
N LEU A 286 -18.22 -11.02 -24.49
CA LEU A 286 -17.24 -11.84 -23.78
C LEU A 286 -17.83 -13.17 -23.30
N PHE A 287 -19.04 -13.17 -22.73
CA PHE A 287 -19.68 -14.41 -22.27
C PHE A 287 -20.04 -15.33 -23.45
N ALA A 288 -20.48 -14.77 -24.58
CA ALA A 288 -20.72 -15.53 -25.80
C ALA A 288 -19.42 -16.12 -26.41
N GLU A 289 -18.28 -15.46 -26.22
CA GLU A 289 -16.97 -16.01 -26.59
C GLU A 289 -16.56 -17.18 -25.70
N ILE A 290 -16.80 -17.07 -24.39
CA ILE A 290 -16.52 -18.14 -23.43
C ILE A 290 -17.44 -19.35 -23.67
N ASP A 291 -18.73 -19.14 -23.96
CA ASP A 291 -19.68 -20.22 -24.24
C ASP A 291 -19.26 -21.03 -25.49
N ARG A 292 -18.73 -20.35 -26.51
CA ARG A 292 -18.15 -20.98 -27.71
C ARG A 292 -16.96 -21.89 -27.44
N CYS A 293 -16.32 -21.80 -26.29
CA CYS A 293 -15.25 -22.73 -25.90
C CYS A 293 -15.78 -24.15 -25.58
N ASP A 294 -17.10 -24.35 -25.42
CA ASP A 294 -17.73 -25.66 -25.14
C ASP A 294 -17.05 -26.41 -23.98
N GLY A 295 -16.65 -25.68 -22.94
CA GLY A 295 -15.98 -26.21 -21.77
C GLY A 295 -14.50 -26.58 -21.93
N ASP A 296 -13.85 -26.28 -23.06
CA ASP A 296 -12.40 -26.44 -23.19
C ASP A 296 -11.65 -25.49 -22.24
N ALA A 297 -11.03 -26.06 -21.21
CA ALA A 297 -10.31 -25.32 -20.18
C ALA A 297 -9.20 -24.42 -20.72
N ALA A 298 -8.50 -24.81 -21.79
CA ALA A 298 -7.43 -23.98 -22.37
C ALA A 298 -8.01 -22.77 -23.11
N CYS A 299 -9.14 -22.95 -23.79
CA CYS A 299 -9.87 -21.87 -24.43
C CYS A 299 -10.45 -20.90 -23.40
N VAL A 300 -11.12 -21.41 -22.36
CA VAL A 300 -11.70 -20.59 -21.28
C VAL A 300 -10.61 -19.81 -20.53
N ALA A 301 -9.49 -20.45 -20.21
CA ALA A 301 -8.37 -19.80 -19.52
C ALA A 301 -7.83 -18.58 -20.29
N SER A 302 -7.96 -18.54 -21.62
CA SER A 302 -7.54 -17.39 -22.43
C SER A 302 -8.40 -16.14 -22.24
N TYR A 303 -9.62 -16.29 -21.71
CA TYR A 303 -10.58 -15.22 -21.41
C TYR A 303 -10.60 -14.83 -19.93
N GLU A 304 -9.72 -15.45 -19.16
CA GLU A 304 -9.62 -15.30 -17.73
C GLU A 304 -8.34 -14.55 -17.37
N GLU A 305 -8.41 -13.70 -16.35
CA GLU A 305 -7.20 -13.12 -15.78
C GLU A 305 -6.45 -14.23 -15.02
N ASP A 306 -5.16 -14.40 -15.34
CA ASP A 306 -4.23 -15.27 -14.61
C ASP A 306 -3.96 -14.69 -13.21
N SER A 307 -4.93 -14.93 -12.34
CA SER A 307 -4.99 -14.40 -11.00
C SER A 307 -5.36 -15.53 -10.07
N GLY A 308 -4.63 -15.69 -8.96
CA GLY A 308 -4.87 -16.78 -8.00
C GLY A 308 -6.17 -16.66 -7.21
N PHE A 309 -7.17 -15.92 -7.71
CA PHE A 309 -8.47 -15.76 -7.07
C PHE A 309 -9.32 -17.02 -7.32
N PRO A 310 -10.03 -17.52 -6.30
CA PRO A 310 -11.00 -18.59 -6.50
C PRO A 310 -12.13 -18.08 -7.42
N ARG A 311 -12.41 -18.84 -8.47
CA ARG A 311 -13.40 -18.52 -9.50
C ARG A 311 -14.42 -19.66 -9.61
N GLU A 312 -15.69 -19.32 -9.52
CA GLU A 312 -16.78 -20.24 -9.86
C GLU A 312 -17.01 -20.25 -11.38
N PRO A 313 -17.54 -21.33 -11.96
CA PRO A 313 -17.94 -21.32 -13.36
C PRO A 313 -19.07 -20.31 -13.60
N LEU A 314 -19.05 -19.66 -14.76
CA LEU A 314 -20.18 -18.87 -15.25
C LEU A 314 -21.42 -19.76 -15.34
N ILE A 315 -22.59 -19.22 -14.99
CA ILE A 315 -23.87 -19.87 -15.25
C ILE A 315 -24.06 -20.15 -16.74
N ALA A 316 -24.67 -21.28 -17.08
CA ALA A 316 -25.04 -21.59 -18.46
C ALA A 316 -26.04 -20.53 -18.99
N GLY A 317 -25.85 -20.09 -20.24
CA GLY A 317 -26.64 -19.02 -20.83
C GLY A 317 -26.31 -17.62 -20.30
N ALA A 318 -25.08 -17.41 -19.81
CA ALA A 318 -24.61 -16.11 -19.31
C ALA A 318 -24.63 -15.00 -20.38
N ASP A 319 -24.52 -15.36 -21.66
CA ASP A 319 -24.62 -14.46 -22.81
C ASP A 319 -26.04 -13.93 -23.03
N ASP A 320 -27.05 -14.78 -22.84
CA ASP A 320 -28.48 -14.42 -22.91
C ASP A 320 -29.04 -13.89 -21.58
N ALA A 321 -28.20 -13.77 -20.54
CA ALA A 321 -28.61 -13.33 -19.22
C ALA A 321 -29.09 -11.86 -19.18
N ASP A 322 -29.87 -11.54 -18.14
CA ASP A 322 -30.13 -10.16 -17.77
C ASP A 322 -28.90 -9.59 -17.03
N ILE A 323 -28.13 -8.77 -17.75
CA ILE A 323 -26.84 -8.22 -17.30
C ILE A 323 -27.03 -6.75 -16.91
N HIS A 324 -26.75 -6.44 -15.64
CA HIS A 324 -26.76 -5.08 -15.11
C HIS A 324 -25.36 -4.66 -14.66
N LEU A 325 -24.91 -3.48 -15.07
CA LEU A 325 -23.71 -2.86 -14.52
C LEU A 325 -23.96 -2.46 -13.07
N VAL A 326 -23.13 -2.97 -12.16
CA VAL A 326 -23.18 -2.65 -10.73
C VAL A 326 -22.28 -1.46 -10.45
N ASP A 327 -21.04 -1.51 -10.93
CA ASP A 327 -20.04 -0.46 -10.71
C ASP A 327 -18.94 -0.46 -11.79
N ASP A 328 -18.30 0.69 -11.98
CA ASP A 328 -17.16 0.91 -12.88
C ASP A 328 -16.04 1.65 -12.15
N PHE A 329 -14.88 0.98 -12.06
CA PHE A 329 -13.68 1.47 -11.40
C PHE A 329 -12.56 1.82 -12.38
N GLY A 330 -12.90 2.26 -13.59
CA GLY A 330 -11.92 2.75 -14.57
C GLY A 330 -11.07 1.62 -15.15
N GLY A 331 -11.75 0.53 -15.56
CA GLY A 331 -11.13 -0.65 -16.17
C GLY A 331 -11.18 -1.91 -15.28
N VAL A 332 -11.86 -1.83 -14.14
CA VAL A 332 -12.50 -2.98 -13.50
C VAL A 332 -13.97 -2.68 -13.46
N VAL A 333 -14.80 -3.58 -13.99
CA VAL A 333 -16.26 -3.44 -13.91
C VAL A 333 -16.87 -4.63 -13.21
N VAL A 334 -17.90 -4.38 -12.44
CA VAL A 334 -18.67 -5.44 -11.78
C VAL A 334 -20.04 -5.48 -12.43
N VAL A 335 -20.40 -6.63 -12.98
CA VAL A 335 -21.73 -6.87 -13.55
C VAL A 335 -22.47 -7.91 -12.73
N ARG A 336 -23.78 -7.71 -12.60
CA ARG A 336 -24.71 -8.68 -12.04
C ARG A 336 -25.38 -9.38 -13.22
N LEU A 337 -25.31 -10.70 -13.23
CA LEU A 337 -26.03 -11.56 -14.17
C LEU A 337 -27.17 -12.24 -13.44
N SER A 338 -28.32 -12.30 -14.09
CA SER A 338 -29.47 -13.08 -13.63
C SER A 338 -29.93 -14.01 -14.75
N VAL A 339 -29.88 -15.33 -14.50
CA VAL A 339 -30.48 -16.36 -15.36
C VAL A 339 -31.44 -17.15 -14.49
N ASP A 340 -32.71 -17.17 -14.89
CA ASP A 340 -33.82 -17.73 -14.12
C ASP A 340 -33.85 -17.20 -12.67
N SER A 341 -33.53 -18.06 -11.69
CA SER A 341 -33.46 -17.73 -10.26
C SER A 341 -32.02 -17.62 -9.74
N THR A 342 -31.01 -17.80 -10.59
CA THR A 342 -29.61 -17.74 -10.20
C THR A 342 -29.06 -16.36 -10.47
N THR A 343 -28.49 -15.73 -9.44
CA THR A 343 -27.75 -14.47 -9.56
C THR A 343 -26.26 -14.72 -9.37
N GLN A 344 -25.45 -14.19 -10.30
CA GLN A 344 -24.00 -14.15 -10.18
C GLN A 344 -23.48 -12.71 -10.27
N TYR A 345 -22.39 -12.44 -9.57
CA TYR A 345 -21.58 -11.25 -9.77
C TYR A 345 -20.30 -11.64 -10.48
N VAL A 346 -20.00 -10.94 -11.57
CA VAL A 346 -18.81 -11.16 -12.37
C VAL A 346 -17.98 -9.87 -12.37
N THR A 347 -16.73 -10.01 -11.98
CA THR A 347 -15.74 -8.94 -12.04
C THR A 347 -14.95 -9.09 -13.33
N LEU A 348 -15.02 -8.08 -14.18
CA LEU A 348 -14.24 -7.99 -15.42
C LEU A 348 -13.11 -7.00 -15.24
N VAL A 349 -11.95 -7.31 -15.81
CA VAL A 349 -10.77 -6.43 -15.80
C VAL A 349 -10.31 -6.18 -17.22
N ARG A 350 -9.90 -4.96 -17.51
CA ARG A 350 -9.28 -4.58 -18.78
C ARG A 350 -7.78 -4.81 -18.71
N GLN A 351 -7.25 -5.68 -19.56
CA GLN A 351 -5.82 -5.96 -19.71
C GLN A 351 -5.47 -5.94 -21.20
N GLU A 352 -4.41 -5.25 -21.60
CA GLU A 352 -3.97 -5.19 -23.01
C GLU A 352 -5.10 -4.87 -24.00
N ASP A 353 -5.98 -3.91 -23.64
CA ASP A 353 -7.15 -3.50 -24.41
C ASP A 353 -8.26 -4.54 -24.61
N ARG A 354 -8.21 -5.68 -23.91
CA ARG A 354 -9.28 -6.68 -23.87
C ARG A 354 -9.86 -6.84 -22.47
N TRP A 355 -11.12 -7.27 -22.39
CA TRP A 355 -11.78 -7.59 -21.13
C TRP A 355 -11.61 -9.06 -20.80
N LEU A 356 -11.27 -9.34 -19.54
CA LEU A 356 -11.07 -10.68 -19.01
C LEU A 356 -11.92 -10.88 -17.76
N VAL A 357 -12.34 -12.12 -17.52
CA VAL A 357 -13.02 -12.51 -16.30
C VAL A 357 -11.98 -12.64 -15.19
N ARG A 358 -12.09 -11.80 -14.16
CA ARG A 358 -11.24 -11.86 -12.96
C ARG A 358 -11.84 -12.77 -11.91
N ALA A 359 -13.13 -12.60 -11.60
CA ALA A 359 -13.81 -13.39 -10.59
C ALA A 359 -15.28 -13.59 -10.94
N VAL A 360 -15.83 -14.72 -10.51
CA VAL A 360 -17.26 -15.07 -10.61
C VAL A 360 -17.68 -15.57 -9.24
N ARG A 361 -18.80 -15.05 -8.73
CA ARG A 361 -19.40 -15.50 -7.46
C ARG A 361 -20.90 -15.61 -7.57
N ALA A 362 -21.45 -16.78 -7.26
CA ALA A 362 -22.87 -16.95 -7.01
C ALA A 362 -23.25 -16.30 -5.67
N VAL A 363 -24.40 -15.64 -5.65
CA VAL A 363 -25.00 -15.18 -4.40
C VAL A 363 -26.10 -16.16 -4.03
N ALA A 364 -25.88 -16.92 -2.97
CA ALA A 364 -26.98 -17.61 -2.31
C ALA A 364 -27.88 -16.55 -1.69
N ASP A 365 -29.19 -16.59 -1.99
CA ASP A 365 -30.19 -15.78 -1.28
C ASP A 365 -29.96 -15.93 0.22
N GLN A 366 -29.48 -14.87 0.88
CA GLN A 366 -29.45 -14.86 2.33
C GLN A 366 -30.89 -14.86 2.82
N PRO A 367 -31.28 -15.79 3.70
CA PRO A 367 -32.61 -15.73 4.31
C PRO A 367 -32.74 -14.41 5.07
N SER A 368 -33.85 -13.72 4.79
CA SER A 368 -34.19 -12.40 5.32
C SER A 368 -34.53 -12.37 6.80
#